data_AF-A0A917H7D7-F1
#
_entry.id   AF-A0A917H7D7-F1
#
_cell.length_a   1.000
_cell.length_b   1.000
_cell.length_c   1.000
_cell.angle_alpha   90.00
_cell.angle_beta   90.00
_cell.angle_gamma   90.00
#
_symmetry.space_group_name_H-M   'P 1'
#
loop_
_entity.id
_entity.type
_entity.pdbx_description
1 polymer ?
#
loop_
_entity_poly.entity_id
_entity_poly.type
_entity_poly.pdbx_seq_one_letter_code
_entity_poly.pdbx_strand_id
1 'polypeptide(L)'
;MSSYPPPSIAFDPTMITTALELPGYRIVCNLGVVRGIVVRSRSIFGTFGAGLQTILGGNITLLSQLCEKTRQDAFAMMAQHAAEHGANAVISFRYDANELMQGVTEVLAYGTAVIVERTSQG
;
A
#
# COMPACT_ATOMS: atom_id res chain seq x y z
N MET A 1 11.52 13.46 2.23
CA MET A 1 10.26 13.40 3.01
C MET A 1 9.14 13.31 1.98
N SER A 2 8.31 12.26 2.03
CA SER A 2 7.18 12.13 1.10
C SER A 2 6.14 13.18 1.46
N SER A 3 5.76 14.02 0.51
CA SER A 3 4.90 15.21 0.68
C SER A 3 3.40 14.89 0.74
N TYR A 4 3.03 13.63 0.97
CA TYR A 4 1.64 13.22 1.05
C TYR A 4 1.13 13.36 2.49
N PRO A 5 0.11 14.21 2.74
CA PRO A 5 -0.53 14.26 4.05
C PRO A 5 -1.12 12.88 4.38
N PRO A 6 -1.12 12.47 5.67
CA PRO A 6 -1.74 11.22 6.07
C PRO A 6 -3.25 11.27 5.72
N PRO A 7 -3.83 10.16 5.23
CA PRO A 7 -5.24 10.09 4.86
C PRO A 7 -6.15 10.58 5.99
N SER A 8 -7.04 11.52 5.69
CA SER A 8 -8.01 12.10 6.64
C SER A 8 -9.31 11.29 6.75
N ILE A 9 -9.47 10.24 5.94
CA ILE A 9 -10.60 9.31 6.00
C ILE A 9 -10.05 7.96 6.45
N ALA A 10 -10.50 7.49 7.61
CA ALA A 10 -10.18 6.15 8.11
C ALA A 10 -10.89 5.12 7.24
N PHE A 11 -10.25 4.73 6.14
CA PHE A 11 -10.63 3.56 5.37
C PHE A 11 -10.37 2.33 6.24
N ASP A 12 -11.42 1.56 6.59
CA ASP A 12 -11.27 0.37 7.42
C ASP A 12 -10.38 -0.66 6.70
N PRO A 13 -9.18 -0.98 7.21
CA PRO A 13 -8.29 -1.93 6.54
C PRO A 13 -8.88 -3.33 6.39
N THR A 14 -9.87 -3.69 7.21
CA THR A 14 -10.58 -4.98 7.12
C THR A 14 -11.48 -5.08 5.88
N MET A 15 -11.77 -3.95 5.23
CA MET A 15 -12.53 -3.85 3.98
C MET A 15 -11.63 -3.84 2.73
N ILE A 16 -10.34 -4.15 2.89
CA ILE A 16 -9.39 -4.34 1.80
C ILE A 16 -8.98 -5.82 1.75
N THR A 17 -9.17 -6.46 0.59
CA THR A 17 -8.88 -7.89 0.44
C THR A 17 -8.14 -8.21 -0.85
N THR A 18 -7.29 -9.24 -0.80
CA THR A 18 -6.68 -9.83 -1.98
C THR A 18 -7.66 -10.73 -2.76
N ALA A 19 -8.78 -11.13 -2.15
CA ALA A 19 -9.84 -11.87 -2.81
C ALA A 19 -10.65 -10.98 -3.78
N LEU A 20 -11.49 -11.60 -4.61
CA LEU A 20 -12.37 -10.88 -5.54
C LEU A 20 -13.68 -10.40 -4.88
N GLU A 21 -13.99 -10.89 -3.68
CA GLU A 21 -15.23 -10.61 -2.95
C GLU A 21 -14.96 -10.48 -1.44
N LEU A 22 -15.93 -9.93 -0.71
CA LEU A 22 -15.94 -9.81 0.74
C LEU A 22 -17.11 -10.62 1.30
N PRO A 23 -16.87 -11.80 1.92
CA PRO A 23 -17.94 -12.62 2.49
C PRO A 23 -18.80 -11.84 3.48
N GLY A 24 -20.13 -12.01 3.39
CA GLY A 24 -21.09 -11.24 4.18
C GLY A 24 -21.43 -9.85 3.62
N TYR A 25 -20.81 -9.47 2.49
CA TYR A 25 -21.10 -8.25 1.76
C TYR A 25 -21.40 -8.54 0.29
N ARG A 26 -22.13 -7.63 -0.35
CA ARG A 26 -22.41 -7.64 -1.79
C ARG A 26 -21.88 -6.35 -2.41
N ILE A 27 -21.15 -6.47 -3.51
CA ILE A 27 -20.72 -5.32 -4.31
C ILE A 27 -21.93 -4.73 -5.02
N VAL A 28 -22.17 -3.42 -4.82
CA VAL A 28 -23.27 -2.68 -5.44
C VAL A 28 -22.78 -1.65 -6.46
N CYS A 29 -21.51 -1.26 -6.39
CA CYS A 29 -20.89 -0.38 -7.38
C CYS A 29 -19.40 -0.69 -7.54
N ASN A 30 -18.90 -0.61 -8.77
CA ASN A 30 -17.47 -0.66 -9.09
C ASN A 30 -17.03 0.75 -9.50
N LEU A 31 -16.01 1.26 -8.82
CA LEU A 31 -15.47 2.62 -8.96
C LEU A 31 -14.14 2.64 -9.74
N GLY A 32 -13.69 1.49 -10.24
CA GLY A 32 -12.48 1.35 -11.05
C GLY A 32 -11.22 1.10 -10.24
N VAL A 33 -10.08 1.31 -10.88
CA VAL A 33 -8.76 0.97 -10.34
C VAL A 33 -8.26 2.06 -9.41
N VAL A 34 -7.79 1.66 -8.23
CA VAL A 34 -7.10 2.52 -7.28
C VAL A 34 -5.67 2.06 -7.08
N ARG A 35 -4.81 3.02 -6.74
CA ARG A 35 -3.36 2.80 -6.65
C ARG A 35 -2.67 3.77 -5.68
N GLY A 36 -1.54 3.33 -5.14
CA GLY A 36 -0.58 4.13 -4.40
C GLY A 36 0.84 3.70 -4.79
N ILE A 37 1.71 4.67 -5.06
CA ILE A 37 3.08 4.44 -5.57
C ILE A 37 4.07 5.11 -4.64
N VAL A 38 5.11 4.37 -4.25
CA VAL A 38 6.24 4.90 -3.49
C VAL A 38 7.53 4.52 -4.19
N VAL A 39 8.38 5.50 -4.47
CA VAL A 39 9.71 5.29 -5.05
C VAL A 39 10.79 5.55 -4.00
N ARG A 40 11.77 4.65 -3.90
CA ARG A 40 12.87 4.72 -2.94
C ARG A 40 14.22 4.54 -3.66
N SER A 41 15.20 5.39 -3.36
CA SER A 41 16.56 5.31 -3.91
C SER A 41 17.58 4.93 -2.85
N ARG A 42 18.31 3.81 -3.04
CA ARG A 42 19.48 3.32 -2.27
C ARG A 42 20.50 4.43 -1.97
N SER A 43 20.71 5.38 -2.88
CA SER A 43 21.69 6.47 -2.71
C SER A 43 21.26 7.54 -1.69
N ILE A 44 19.95 7.77 -1.52
CA ILE A 44 19.41 8.61 -0.43
C ILE A 44 19.51 7.86 0.93
N PHE A 45 19.65 6.54 0.92
CA PHE A 45 19.88 5.75 2.13
C PHE A 45 21.36 5.70 2.55
N GLY A 46 22.30 5.93 1.63
CA GLY A 46 23.74 6.00 1.94
C GLY A 46 24.09 7.11 2.94
N THR A 47 23.35 8.23 2.93
CA THR A 47 23.57 9.36 3.85
C THR A 47 23.02 9.13 5.26
N PHE A 48 22.09 8.19 5.46
CA PHE A 48 21.63 7.77 6.80
C PHE A 48 22.33 6.50 7.31
N GLY A 49 22.88 5.68 6.41
CA GLY A 49 23.49 4.37 6.70
C GLY A 49 25.01 4.33 6.74
N ALA A 50 25.73 5.43 6.50
CA ALA A 50 27.20 5.47 6.61
C ALA A 50 27.72 5.29 8.05
N GLY A 51 26.84 5.25 9.06
CA GLY A 51 27.20 5.23 10.48
C GLY A 51 27.28 3.86 11.16
N LEU A 52 26.80 2.76 10.58
CA LEU A 52 26.79 1.47 11.31
C LEU A 52 27.03 0.25 10.41
N GLN A 53 28.31 0.02 10.19
CA GLN A 53 29.00 -1.27 10.11
C GLN A 53 28.16 -2.53 9.83
N THR A 54 28.53 -3.18 8.73
CA THR A 54 28.27 -4.56 8.36
C THR A 54 28.61 -5.54 9.50
N ILE A 55 27.61 -5.96 10.28
CA ILE A 55 27.66 -7.18 11.10
C ILE A 55 26.42 -8.00 10.78
N LEU A 56 26.65 -9.27 10.45
CA LEU A 56 25.66 -10.26 9.99
C LEU A 56 24.41 -10.25 10.89
N GLY A 57 23.23 -10.02 10.29
CA GLY A 57 21.93 -10.00 10.96
C GLY A 57 21.27 -8.60 11.02
N GLY A 58 22.00 -7.56 11.44
CA GLY A 58 21.43 -6.22 11.66
C GLY A 58 20.95 -5.52 10.38
N ASN A 59 21.72 -5.65 9.30
CA ASN A 59 21.38 -5.04 8.02
C ASN A 59 20.12 -5.63 7.39
N ILE A 60 19.87 -6.93 7.54
CA ILE A 60 18.69 -7.58 6.96
C ILE A 60 17.42 -7.14 7.67
N THR A 61 17.45 -7.01 9.00
CA THR A 61 16.30 -6.48 9.77
C THR A 61 15.96 -5.05 9.36
N LEU A 62 16.97 -4.19 9.22
CA LEU A 62 16.76 -2.80 8.77
C LEU A 62 16.17 -2.76 7.35
N LEU A 63 16.70 -3.56 6.42
CA LEU A 63 16.17 -3.66 5.06
C LEU A 63 14.72 -4.14 5.05
N SER A 64 14.38 -5.14 5.87
CA SER A 64 12.99 -5.61 6.02
C SER A 64 12.07 -4.53 6.57
N GLN A 65 12.49 -3.79 7.61
CA GLN A 65 11.72 -2.67 8.16
C GLN A 65 11.49 -1.57 7.12
N LEU A 66 12.48 -1.29 6.28
CA LEU A 66 12.36 -0.32 5.19
C LEU A 66 11.36 -0.78 4.12
N CYS A 67 11.42 -2.06 3.73
CA CYS A 67 10.45 -2.65 2.82
C CYS A 67 9.03 -2.57 3.40
N GLU A 68 8.86 -2.88 4.69
CA GLU A 68 7.56 -2.82 5.37
C GLU A 68 7.02 -1.39 5.40
N LYS A 69 7.85 -0.42 5.81
CA LYS A 69 7.46 1.00 5.81
C LYS A 69 7.07 1.48 4.42
N THR A 70 7.80 1.06 3.39
CA THR A 70 7.53 1.45 2.00
C THR A 70 6.20 0.88 1.51
N ARG A 71 5.91 -0.38 1.84
CA ARG A 71 4.62 -1.00 1.53
C ARG A 71 3.47 -0.35 2.29
N GLN A 72 3.65 -0.06 3.57
CA GLN A 72 2.67 0.65 4.38
C GLN A 72 2.34 2.03 3.80
N ASP A 73 3.34 2.76 3.34
CA ASP A 73 3.15 4.07 2.68
C ASP A 73 2.37 3.91 1.36
N ALA A 74 2.71 2.93 0.52
CA ALA A 74 2.01 2.67 -0.74
C ALA A 74 0.55 2.25 -0.49
N PHE A 75 0.30 1.40 0.52
CA PHE A 75 -1.03 1.00 0.94
C PHE A 75 -1.88 2.19 1.38
N ALA A 76 -1.33 3.06 2.25
CA ALA A 76 -2.03 4.23 2.74
C ALA A 76 -2.42 5.18 1.58
N MET A 77 -1.52 5.36 0.61
CA MET A 77 -1.82 6.15 -0.59
C MET A 77 -2.91 5.50 -1.46
N MET A 78 -2.91 4.17 -1.61
CA MET A 78 -3.95 3.45 -2.34
C MET A 78 -5.32 3.56 -1.65
N ALA A 79 -5.36 3.38 -0.32
CA ALA A 79 -6.57 3.52 0.47
C ALA A 79 -7.12 4.96 0.44
N GLN A 80 -6.24 5.96 0.49
CA GLN A 80 -6.62 7.36 0.32
C GLN A 80 -7.24 7.61 -1.04
N HIS A 81 -6.60 7.11 -2.11
CA HIS A 81 -7.13 7.21 -3.47
C HIS A 81 -8.51 6.53 -3.60
N ALA A 82 -8.74 5.40 -2.92
CA ALA A 82 -10.05 4.76 -2.84
C ALA A 82 -11.09 5.59 -2.10
N ALA A 83 -10.72 6.20 -0.97
CA ALA A 83 -11.59 7.11 -0.23
C ALA A 83 -11.98 8.33 -1.07
N GLU A 84 -11.05 8.90 -1.83
CA GLU A 84 -11.30 10.02 -2.75
C GLU A 84 -12.28 9.65 -3.88
N HIS A 85 -12.34 8.37 -4.27
CA HIS A 85 -13.32 7.86 -5.23
C HIS A 85 -14.68 7.52 -4.59
N GLY A 86 -14.83 7.69 -3.27
CA GLY A 86 -16.05 7.36 -2.54
C GLY A 86 -16.23 5.87 -2.26
N ALA A 87 -15.16 5.08 -2.36
CA ALA A 87 -15.20 3.65 -2.07
C ALA A 87 -15.31 3.39 -0.57
N ASN A 88 -15.96 2.29 -0.21
CA ASN A 88 -15.96 1.77 1.16
C ASN A 88 -15.25 0.41 1.29
N ALA A 89 -14.76 -0.15 0.17
CA ALA A 89 -13.97 -1.37 0.13
C ALA A 89 -13.02 -1.40 -1.09
N VAL A 90 -11.95 -2.19 -0.99
CA VAL A 90 -11.05 -2.51 -2.13
C VAL A 90 -10.90 -4.02 -2.23
N ILE A 91 -11.19 -4.55 -3.41
CA ILE A 91 -11.02 -5.98 -3.72
C ILE A 91 -9.84 -6.18 -4.68
N SER A 92 -9.40 -7.42 -4.82
CA SER A 92 -8.29 -7.81 -5.70
C SER A 92 -7.02 -7.01 -5.44
N PHE A 93 -6.77 -6.67 -4.17
CA PHE A 93 -5.61 -5.90 -3.74
C PHE A 93 -4.30 -6.65 -4.03
N ARG A 94 -3.30 -5.96 -4.57
CA ARG A 94 -1.97 -6.52 -4.88
C ARG A 94 -0.88 -5.49 -4.57
N TYR A 95 0.32 -6.02 -4.35
CA TYR A 95 1.56 -5.25 -4.45
C TYR A 95 2.33 -5.68 -5.68
N ASP A 96 3.00 -4.72 -6.30
CA ASP A 96 4.08 -4.93 -7.26
C ASP A 96 5.30 -4.12 -6.84
N ALA A 97 6.49 -4.55 -7.26
CA ALA A 97 7.72 -3.83 -6.99
C ALA A 97 8.72 -3.99 -8.15
N ASN A 98 9.15 -2.86 -8.71
CA ASN A 98 10.03 -2.82 -9.87
C ASN A 98 11.28 -1.98 -9.60
N GLU A 99 12.44 -2.45 -10.06
CA GLU A 99 13.64 -1.62 -10.10
C GLU A 99 13.58 -0.72 -11.34
N LEU A 100 13.40 0.59 -11.13
CA LEU A 100 13.27 1.57 -12.22
C LEU A 100 14.62 1.91 -12.84
N MET A 101 15.66 1.95 -12.01
CA MET A 101 17.06 2.15 -12.38
C MET A 101 17.93 1.63 -11.24
N GLN A 102 19.24 1.52 -11.46
CA GLN A 102 20.16 0.95 -10.49
C GLN A 102 20.00 1.57 -9.09
N GLY A 103 19.55 0.76 -8.14
CA GLY A 103 19.34 1.19 -6.76
C GLY A 103 18.14 2.09 -6.54
N VAL A 104 17.18 2.17 -7.47
CA VAL A 104 15.90 2.86 -7.29
C VAL A 104 14.76 1.89 -7.53
N THR A 105 13.95 1.68 -6.51
CA THR A 105 12.83 0.72 -6.52
C THR A 105 11.51 1.46 -6.34
N GLU A 106 10.55 1.12 -7.19
CA GLU A 106 9.15 1.45 -7.04
C GLU A 106 8.43 0.34 -6.27
N VAL A 107 7.52 0.72 -5.38
CA VAL A 107 6.51 -0.16 -4.80
C VAL A 107 5.14 0.40 -5.18
N LEU A 108 4.35 -0.42 -5.87
CA LEU A 108 2.98 -0.13 -6.28
C LEU A 108 2.03 -0.97 -5.45
N ALA A 109 1.06 -0.33 -4.81
CA ALA A 109 -0.10 -0.95 -4.18
C ALA A 109 -1.32 -0.65 -5.07
N TYR A 110 -2.11 -1.65 -5.46
CA TYR A 110 -3.27 -1.43 -6.34
C TYR A 110 -4.40 -2.41 -6.10
N GLY A 111 -5.61 -2.06 -6.54
CA GLY A 111 -6.80 -2.90 -6.46
C GLY A 111 -8.01 -2.25 -7.14
N THR A 112 -9.19 -2.82 -6.94
CA THR A 112 -10.45 -2.28 -7.47
C THR A 112 -11.26 -1.67 -6.34
N ALA A 113 -11.54 -0.37 -6.44
CA ALA A 113 -12.42 0.33 -5.52
C ALA A 113 -13.88 -0.04 -5.78
N VAL A 114 -14.61 -0.36 -4.72
CA VAL A 114 -16.01 -0.77 -4.79
C VAL A 114 -16.81 -0.13 -3.67
N ILE A 115 -18.13 -0.07 -3.88
CA ILE A 115 -19.11 0.12 -2.80
C ILE A 115 -19.74 -1.23 -2.51
N VAL A 116 -19.72 -1.63 -1.25
CA VAL A 116 -20.36 -2.86 -0.76
C VAL A 116 -21.44 -2.55 0.28
N GLU A 117 -22.44 -3.41 0.34
CA GLU A 117 -23.49 -3.42 1.36
C GLU A 117 -23.48 -4.76 2.10
N ARG A 118 -23.82 -4.75 3.39
CA ARG A 118 -23.91 -5.99 4.17
C ARG A 118 -25.08 -6.83 3.65
N THR A 119 -24.83 -8.09 3.34
CA THR A 119 -25.89 -9.02 2.96
C THR A 119 -26.69 -9.35 4.22
N SER A 120 -27.99 -9.06 4.22
CA SER A 120 -28.90 -9.53 5.28
C SER A 120 -28.91 -11.07 5.24
N GLN A 121 -28.38 -11.71 6.27
CA GLN A 121 -28.61 -13.13 6.48
C GLN A 121 -30.10 -13.31 6.78
N GLY A 122 -30.83 -13.94 5.86
CA GLY A 122 -32.15 -14.50 6.12
C GLY A 122 -32.02 -15.81 6.89
#